data_AF-A0A4Q9B5A5-F1
#
_entry.id   AF-A0A4Q9B5A5-F1
#
_cell.length_a   1.000
_cell.length_b   1.000
_cell.length_c   1.000
_cell.angle_alpha   90.00
_cell.angle_beta   90.00
_cell.angle_gamma   90.00
#
_symmetry.space_group_name_H-M   'P 1'
#
loop_
_entity.id
_entity.type
_entity.pdbx_description
1 polymer ?
#
loop_
_entity_poly.entity_id
_entity_poly.type
_entity_poly.pdbx_seq_one_letter_code
_entity_poly.pdbx_strand_id
1 'polypeptide(L)'
;MAPTLLAELSSDLEVLSRRLRAGLDEFGTLLCYLEGGRGGRTVLLHAPYPEALPVLRALHGLAFRGRLLLALDPSPLSPTLEGLSLSGPARAPLAHLLERLRPDRLLLAFPGEGLGLWYPGGKETPEGWRPLEGEGEPLDLRVEAPTGLRYREVRAYGPWESPPLPLDLPQGLGPYLGAVGRERGVSTYGVGLVDLRRSLEALLGLG
;
A
#
# COMPACT_ATOMS: atom_id res chain seq x y z
N MET A 1 17.93 12.99 -9.49
CA MET A 1 17.82 11.66 -8.87
C MET A 1 16.62 10.85 -9.39
N ALA A 2 15.52 11.46 -9.86
CA ALA A 2 14.39 10.77 -10.50
C ALA A 2 14.69 9.89 -11.76
N PRO A 3 15.70 10.16 -12.62
CA PRO A 3 15.89 9.37 -13.85
C PRO A 3 16.23 7.90 -13.59
N THR A 4 16.88 7.59 -12.46
CA THR A 4 17.31 6.24 -12.11
C THR A 4 16.13 5.38 -11.65
N LEU A 5 15.27 5.90 -10.77
CA LEU A 5 14.13 5.15 -10.24
C LEU A 5 13.08 4.85 -11.32
N LEU A 6 12.81 5.79 -12.23
CA LEU A 6 11.89 5.51 -13.34
C LEU A 6 12.46 4.44 -14.29
N ALA A 7 13.78 4.42 -14.52
CA ALA A 7 14.43 3.39 -15.32
C ALA A 7 14.35 2.01 -14.64
N GLU A 8 14.57 1.95 -13.32
CA GLU A 8 14.40 0.73 -12.50
C GLU A 8 12.96 0.21 -12.57
N LEU A 9 11.96 1.07 -12.32
CA LEU A 9 10.54 0.72 -12.42
C LEU A 9 10.17 0.24 -13.83
N SER A 10 10.76 0.82 -14.87
CA SER A 10 10.53 0.41 -16.26
C SER A 10 11.14 -0.96 -16.56
N SER A 11 12.34 -1.24 -16.05
CA SER A 11 12.99 -2.55 -16.15
C SER A 11 12.17 -3.63 -15.46
N ASP A 12 11.71 -3.35 -14.23
CA ASP A 12 10.87 -4.29 -13.47
C ASP A 12 9.51 -4.52 -14.14
N LEU A 13 8.91 -3.46 -14.69
CA LEU A 13 7.69 -3.57 -15.50
C LEU A 13 7.92 -4.52 -16.68
N GLU A 14 9.04 -4.42 -17.40
CA GLU A 14 9.33 -5.28 -18.54
C GLU A 14 9.42 -6.75 -18.10
N VAL A 15 10.10 -7.03 -16.97
CA VAL A 15 10.22 -8.38 -16.42
C VAL A 15 8.86 -8.93 -16.00
N LEU A 16 8.06 -8.15 -15.29
CA LEU A 16 6.73 -8.56 -14.82
C LEU A 16 5.74 -8.76 -15.97
N SER A 17 5.81 -7.89 -16.99
CA SER A 17 4.94 -7.96 -18.18
C SER A 17 5.14 -9.22 -19.01
N ARG A 18 6.27 -9.92 -18.86
CA ARG A 18 6.50 -11.23 -19.49
C ARG A 18 5.65 -12.35 -18.88
N ARG A 19 5.09 -12.14 -17.68
CA ARG A 19 4.38 -13.17 -16.90
C ARG A 19 2.99 -12.74 -16.47
N LEU A 20 2.77 -11.45 -16.26
CA LEU A 20 1.55 -10.87 -15.71
C LEU A 20 1.09 -9.73 -16.60
N ARG A 21 -0.21 -9.43 -16.58
CA ARG A 21 -0.64 -8.11 -17.04
C ARG A 21 -0.14 -7.10 -16.01
N ALA A 22 0.72 -6.18 -16.44
CA ALA A 22 1.32 -5.17 -15.58
C ALA A 22 1.30 -3.79 -16.24
N GLY A 23 1.48 -2.74 -15.44
CA GLY A 23 1.55 -1.36 -15.92
C GLY A 23 2.06 -0.40 -14.86
N LEU A 24 2.42 0.81 -15.28
CA LEU A 24 2.73 1.93 -14.40
C LEU A 24 1.60 2.96 -14.48
N ASP A 25 1.24 3.55 -13.36
CA ASP A 25 0.35 4.70 -13.32
C ASP A 25 1.12 6.03 -13.35
N GLU A 26 0.40 7.15 -13.30
CA GLU A 26 0.99 8.49 -13.30
C GLU A 26 1.80 8.82 -12.04
N PHE A 27 1.67 8.05 -10.95
CA PHE A 27 2.51 8.18 -9.76
C PHE A 27 3.73 7.25 -9.82
N GLY A 28 3.89 6.45 -10.88
CA GLY A 28 4.92 5.44 -10.99
C GLY A 28 4.65 4.20 -10.14
N THR A 29 3.43 4.01 -9.65
CA THR A 29 3.05 2.79 -8.95
C THR A 29 3.00 1.64 -9.94
N LEU A 30 3.77 0.59 -9.66
CA LEU A 30 3.84 -0.60 -10.49
C LEU A 30 2.69 -1.54 -10.13
N LEU A 31 1.79 -1.72 -11.09
CA LEU A 31 0.57 -2.51 -10.94
C LEU A 31 0.74 -3.87 -11.61
N CYS A 32 0.38 -4.94 -10.89
CA CYS A 32 0.36 -6.30 -11.39
C CYS A 32 -1.02 -6.92 -11.16
N TYR A 33 -1.59 -7.52 -12.21
CA TYR A 33 -2.89 -8.18 -12.18
C TYR A 33 -2.67 -9.69 -12.08
N LEU A 34 -3.10 -10.28 -10.97
CA LEU A 34 -3.08 -11.71 -10.73
C LEU A 34 -4.52 -12.24 -10.79
N GLU A 35 -4.77 -13.11 -11.77
CA GLU A 35 -6.08 -13.77 -11.95
C GLU A 35 -6.08 -15.12 -11.24
N GLY A 36 -7.08 -15.34 -10.40
CA GLY A 36 -7.32 -16.61 -9.71
C GLY A 36 -8.38 -17.46 -10.41
N GLY A 37 -8.92 -18.43 -9.67
CA GLY A 37 -10.07 -19.23 -10.08
C GLY A 37 -11.35 -18.41 -10.23
N ARG A 38 -12.36 -19.00 -10.89
CA ARG A 38 -13.66 -18.35 -11.14
C ARG A 38 -14.41 -17.95 -9.85
N GLY A 39 -15.14 -16.83 -9.94
CA GLY A 39 -15.85 -16.23 -8.81
C GLY A 39 -14.89 -15.51 -7.86
N GLY A 40 -15.40 -14.92 -6.78
CA GLY A 40 -14.56 -14.20 -5.81
C GLY A 40 -14.57 -12.67 -5.99
N ARG A 41 -13.75 -12.01 -5.19
CA ARG A 41 -13.69 -10.54 -5.07
C ARG A 41 -12.41 -10.00 -5.72
N THR A 42 -12.39 -8.70 -5.97
CA THR A 42 -11.19 -7.95 -6.33
C THR A 42 -10.54 -7.41 -5.06
N VAL A 43 -9.32 -7.87 -4.79
CA VAL A 43 -8.50 -7.42 -3.67
C VAL A 43 -7.36 -6.56 -4.22
N LEU A 44 -7.18 -5.37 -3.67
CA LEU A 44 -5.98 -4.55 -3.89
C LEU A 44 -5.00 -4.78 -2.74
N LEU A 45 -3.83 -5.34 -3.03
CA LEU A 45 -2.70 -5.40 -2.12
C LEU A 45 -1.76 -4.24 -2.45
N HIS A 46 -1.70 -3.25 -1.57
CA HIS A 46 -0.82 -2.10 -1.71
C HIS A 46 0.39 -2.28 -0.79
N ALA A 47 1.59 -2.25 -1.38
CA ALA A 47 2.85 -2.45 -0.68
C ALA A 47 3.89 -1.42 -1.12
N PRO A 48 4.83 -1.03 -0.25
CA PRO A 48 5.98 -0.24 -0.67
C PRO A 48 6.79 -1.01 -1.73
N TYR A 49 7.28 -0.30 -2.76
CA TYR A 49 8.12 -0.88 -3.82
C TYR A 49 9.38 -1.60 -3.30
N PRO A 50 10.10 -1.12 -2.25
CA PRO A 50 11.19 -1.88 -1.63
C PRO A 50 10.81 -3.28 -1.16
N GLU A 51 9.53 -3.50 -0.84
CA GLU A 51 8.99 -4.76 -0.34
C GLU A 51 8.46 -5.66 -1.48
N ALA A 52 8.73 -5.31 -2.75
CA ALA A 52 8.25 -6.07 -3.91
C ALA A 52 8.64 -7.55 -3.85
N LEU A 53 9.91 -7.86 -3.54
CA LEU A 53 10.40 -9.22 -3.53
C LEU A 53 9.74 -10.11 -2.47
N PRO A 54 9.68 -9.74 -1.16
CA PRO A 54 8.97 -10.53 -0.18
C PRO A 54 7.47 -10.68 -0.50
N VAL A 55 6.83 -9.63 -1.02
CA VAL A 55 5.41 -9.67 -1.42
C VAL A 55 5.18 -10.65 -2.59
N LEU A 56 5.98 -10.56 -3.65
CA LEU A 56 5.89 -11.47 -4.80
C LEU A 56 6.15 -12.93 -4.39
N ARG A 57 7.10 -13.18 -3.47
CA ARG A 57 7.35 -14.51 -2.91
C ARG A 57 6.15 -15.04 -2.13
N ALA A 58 5.50 -14.20 -1.34
CA ALA A 58 4.31 -14.59 -0.58
C ALA A 58 3.10 -14.91 -1.48
N LEU A 59 2.95 -14.18 -2.59
CA LEU A 59 1.90 -14.42 -3.59
C LEU A 59 2.16 -15.64 -4.47
N HIS A 60 3.42 -16.06 -4.62
CA HIS A 60 3.79 -17.12 -5.54
C HIS A 60 3.14 -18.47 -5.16
N GLY A 61 2.37 -19.00 -6.10
CA GLY A 61 1.71 -20.30 -5.97
C GLY A 61 0.43 -20.31 -5.14
N LEU A 62 -0.11 -19.13 -4.74
CA LEU A 62 -1.41 -19.07 -4.07
C LEU A 62 -2.55 -19.39 -5.03
N ALA A 63 -3.43 -20.31 -4.64
CA ALA A 63 -4.57 -20.77 -5.42
C ALA A 63 -5.89 -20.06 -5.02
N PHE A 64 -5.95 -18.74 -5.18
CA PHE A 64 -7.12 -17.93 -4.79
C PHE A 64 -8.23 -17.90 -5.85
N ARG A 65 -9.42 -17.45 -5.45
CA ARG A 65 -10.52 -17.09 -6.36
C ARG A 65 -10.62 -15.58 -6.53
N GLY A 66 -10.97 -15.12 -7.72
CA GLY A 66 -11.18 -13.71 -8.02
C GLY A 66 -9.92 -13.07 -8.58
N ARG A 67 -9.68 -11.81 -8.21
CA ARG A 67 -8.55 -11.03 -8.73
C ARG A 67 -7.78 -10.39 -7.59
N LEU A 68 -6.45 -10.50 -7.64
CA LEU A 68 -5.55 -9.73 -6.80
C LEU A 68 -4.82 -8.69 -7.66
N LEU A 69 -5.00 -7.42 -7.32
CA LEU A 69 -4.26 -6.30 -7.88
C LEU A 69 -3.14 -5.99 -6.90
N LEU A 70 -1.90 -6.23 -7.30
CA LEU A 70 -0.73 -5.81 -6.53
C LEU A 70 -0.33 -4.41 -7.00
N ALA A 71 -0.23 -3.47 -6.07
CA ALA A 71 0.30 -2.13 -6.28
C ALA A 71 1.57 -1.95 -5.47
N LEU A 72 2.69 -1.75 -6.17
CA LEU A 72 4.01 -1.50 -5.59
C LEU A 72 4.30 0.00 -5.67
N ASP A 73 4.13 0.68 -4.55
CA ASP A 73 4.18 2.14 -4.44
C ASP A 73 5.62 2.62 -4.19
N PRO A 74 6.21 3.42 -5.11
CA PRO A 74 7.54 3.97 -4.93
C PRO A 74 7.57 5.19 -4.00
N SER A 75 6.45 5.74 -3.54
CA SER A 75 6.44 6.74 -2.47
C SER A 75 6.79 5.99 -1.17
N PRO A 76 8.01 6.17 -0.59
CA PRO A 76 8.73 7.42 -0.34
C PRO A 76 10.12 7.55 -1.01
N LEU A 77 10.47 6.68 -1.96
CA LEU A 77 11.75 6.68 -2.69
C LEU A 77 11.91 7.86 -3.65
N SER A 78 10.85 8.65 -3.84
CA SER A 78 10.96 9.95 -4.50
C SER A 78 11.63 10.91 -3.53
N PRO A 79 12.79 11.52 -3.88
CA PRO A 79 13.60 12.28 -2.95
C PRO A 79 12.78 13.47 -2.41
N THR A 80 12.36 13.29 -1.17
CA THR A 80 12.26 14.28 -0.10
C THR A 80 12.46 15.73 -0.52
N LEU A 81 11.46 16.58 -0.25
CA LEU A 81 11.69 18.02 -0.21
C LEU A 81 12.74 18.27 0.90
N GLU A 82 13.86 18.91 0.56
CA GLU A 82 14.87 19.36 1.53
C GLU A 82 15.59 18.25 2.32
N GLY A 83 15.67 17.01 1.80
CA GLY A 83 16.50 15.94 2.40
C GLY A 83 15.85 15.15 3.53
N LEU A 84 14.57 15.39 3.86
CA LEU A 84 13.83 14.68 4.92
C LEU A 84 13.16 13.39 4.42
N SER A 85 13.75 12.24 4.72
CA SER A 85 13.18 10.91 4.39
C SER A 85 11.79 10.74 4.96
N LEU A 86 10.79 10.58 4.09
CA LEU A 86 9.43 10.24 4.51
C LEU A 86 9.42 8.82 5.05
N SER A 87 8.77 8.63 6.20
CA SER A 87 8.79 7.34 6.89
C SER A 87 7.87 6.27 6.27
N GLY A 88 7.22 6.54 5.13
CA GLY A 88 6.37 5.57 4.45
C GLY A 88 5.53 6.15 3.31
N PRO A 89 4.59 5.36 2.75
CA PRO A 89 3.83 5.71 1.56
C PRO A 89 2.94 6.96 1.71
N ALA A 90 2.63 7.58 0.57
CA ALA A 90 1.83 8.80 0.49
C ALA A 90 0.34 8.49 0.29
N ARG A 91 -0.52 9.44 0.68
CA ARG A 91 -1.97 9.34 0.47
C ARG A 91 -2.34 9.36 -1.00
N ALA A 92 -1.77 10.29 -1.77
CA ALA A 92 -2.25 10.58 -3.12
C ALA A 92 -2.20 9.37 -4.09
N PRO A 93 -1.11 8.58 -4.17
CA PRO A 93 -1.07 7.40 -5.03
C PRO A 93 -2.15 6.37 -4.65
N LEU A 94 -2.30 6.06 -3.36
CA LEU A 94 -3.32 5.12 -2.90
C LEU A 94 -4.75 5.62 -3.17
N ALA A 95 -5.03 6.89 -2.89
CA ALA A 95 -6.36 7.47 -3.13
C ALA A 95 -6.75 7.38 -4.62
N HIS A 96 -5.81 7.72 -5.50
CA HIS A 96 -5.97 7.61 -6.95
C HIS A 96 -6.26 6.17 -7.41
N LEU A 97 -5.49 5.21 -6.90
CA LEU A 97 -5.70 3.79 -7.21
C LEU A 97 -7.09 3.31 -6.79
N LEU A 98 -7.56 3.71 -5.61
CA LEU A 98 -8.88 3.31 -5.11
C LEU A 98 -10.02 3.89 -5.97
N GLU A 99 -9.88 5.13 -6.43
CA GLU A 99 -10.85 5.78 -7.30
C GLU A 99 -10.97 5.09 -8.67
N ARG A 100 -9.83 4.64 -9.22
CA ARG A 100 -9.76 3.95 -10.50
C ARG A 100 -10.18 2.48 -10.44
N LEU A 101 -9.67 1.74 -9.44
CA LEU A 101 -9.78 0.29 -9.39
C LEU A 101 -11.03 -0.19 -8.63
N ARG A 102 -11.52 0.60 -7.66
CA ARG A 102 -12.69 0.31 -6.82
C ARG A 102 -12.72 -1.15 -6.33
N PRO A 103 -11.67 -1.62 -5.64
CA PRO A 103 -11.61 -3.00 -5.17
C PRO A 103 -12.65 -3.25 -4.08
N ASP A 104 -13.06 -4.51 -3.91
CA ASP A 104 -13.93 -4.92 -2.80
C ASP A 104 -13.21 -4.83 -1.44
N ARG A 105 -11.89 -5.04 -1.46
CA ARG A 105 -11.03 -5.02 -0.28
C ARG A 105 -9.66 -4.43 -0.59
N LEU A 106 -9.15 -3.62 0.33
CA LEU A 106 -7.79 -3.09 0.35
C LEU A 106 -6.99 -3.81 1.46
N LEU A 107 -5.84 -4.37 1.10
CA LEU A 107 -4.82 -4.87 2.00
C LEU A 107 -3.62 -3.93 1.93
N LEU A 108 -3.23 -3.36 3.06
CA LEU A 108 -2.09 -2.46 3.19
C LEU A 108 -0.93 -3.22 3.82
N ALA A 109 0.10 -3.54 3.05
CA ALA A 109 1.31 -4.15 3.58
C ALA A 109 2.01 -3.19 4.55
N PHE A 110 2.40 -3.67 5.73
CA PHE A 110 3.09 -2.87 6.73
C PHE A 110 4.17 -3.68 7.47
N PRO A 111 5.19 -3.01 8.05
CA PRO A 111 6.17 -3.67 8.90
C PRO A 111 5.48 -4.23 10.16
N GLY A 112 5.47 -5.56 10.32
CA GLY A 112 4.81 -6.23 11.43
C GLY A 112 4.29 -7.61 11.07
N GLU A 113 3.58 -8.23 11.99
CA GLU A 113 2.96 -9.55 11.87
C GLU A 113 1.43 -9.43 11.89
N GLY A 114 0.75 -10.36 11.21
CA GLY A 114 -0.69 -10.54 11.32
C GLY A 114 -1.51 -9.43 10.67
N LEU A 115 -2.61 -9.03 11.32
CA LEU A 115 -3.59 -8.09 10.79
C LEU A 115 -3.61 -6.77 11.55
N GLY A 116 -3.38 -5.69 10.81
CA GLY A 116 -3.65 -4.34 11.26
C GLY A 116 -5.14 -4.05 11.13
N LEU A 117 -5.84 -3.78 12.24
CA LEU A 117 -7.27 -3.51 12.25
C LEU A 117 -7.62 -2.05 12.50
N TRP A 118 -6.75 -1.32 13.19
CA TRP A 118 -7.04 0.05 13.59
C TRP A 118 -5.79 0.91 13.64
N TYR A 119 -5.97 2.21 13.56
CA TYR A 119 -4.94 3.22 13.78
C TYR A 119 -5.59 4.42 14.47
N PRO A 120 -4.99 5.01 15.51
CA PRO A 120 -5.61 6.08 16.30
C PRO A 120 -5.60 7.44 15.60
N GLY A 121 -4.98 7.53 14.42
CA GLY A 121 -4.70 8.80 13.77
C GLY A 121 -3.35 9.35 14.21
N GLY A 122 -2.71 10.07 13.30
CA GLY A 122 -1.39 10.62 13.54
C GLY A 122 -0.96 11.55 12.41
N LYS A 123 0.03 12.36 12.73
CA LYS A 123 0.65 13.29 11.79
C LYS A 123 2.17 13.23 11.90
N GLU A 124 2.82 13.42 10.77
CA GLU A 124 4.26 13.60 10.71
C GLU A 124 4.54 15.11 10.77
N THR A 125 5.35 15.52 11.74
CA THR A 125 5.80 16.90 11.97
C THR A 125 7.31 16.97 11.69
N PRO A 126 7.93 18.17 11.65
CA PRO A 126 9.39 18.28 11.56
C PRO A 126 10.15 17.51 12.65
N GLU A 127 9.54 17.32 13.83
CA GLU A 127 10.12 16.54 14.94
C GLU A 127 9.78 15.04 14.89
N GLY A 128 9.07 14.59 13.86
CA GLY A 128 8.64 13.20 13.67
C GLY A 128 7.15 12.97 13.90
N TRP A 129 6.78 11.70 14.07
CA TRP A 129 5.38 11.29 14.22
C TRP A 129 4.80 11.67 15.58
N ARG A 130 3.59 12.24 15.54
CA ARG A 130 2.80 12.63 16.72
C ARG A 130 1.35 12.16 16.57
N PRO A 131 0.61 11.98 17.68
CA PRO A 131 -0.84 11.83 17.63
C PRO A 131 -1.49 12.97 16.84
N LEU A 132 -2.63 12.71 16.19
CA LEU A 132 -3.28 13.69 15.31
C LEU A 132 -3.61 15.00 16.04
N GLU A 133 -4.13 14.88 17.26
CA GLU A 133 -4.48 15.99 18.16
C GLU A 133 -3.29 16.58 18.93
N GLY A 134 -2.09 16.02 18.75
CA GLY A 134 -0.87 16.52 19.42
C GLY A 134 -0.44 17.89 18.89
N GLU A 135 0.45 18.57 19.61
CA GLU A 135 1.03 19.83 19.15
C GLU A 135 1.85 19.67 17.86
N GLY A 136 2.00 20.76 17.09
CA GLY A 136 2.77 20.82 15.86
C GLY A 136 1.92 20.67 14.59
N GLU A 137 2.26 21.43 13.56
CA GLU A 137 1.58 21.33 12.26
C GLU A 137 2.08 20.11 11.47
N PRO A 138 1.20 19.43 10.72
CA PRO A 138 1.63 18.36 9.83
C PRO A 138 2.53 18.91 8.73
N LEU A 139 3.46 18.08 8.26
CA LEU A 139 4.24 18.38 7.07
C LEU A 139 3.30 18.57 5.87
N ASP A 140 3.40 19.72 5.20
CA ASP A 140 2.71 20.04 3.96
C ASP A 140 3.74 20.10 2.83
N LEU A 141 3.73 19.06 2.00
CA LEU A 141 4.81 18.75 1.08
C LEU A 141 4.35 18.92 -0.36
N ARG A 142 5.26 19.38 -1.22
CA ARG A 142 5.14 19.23 -2.67
C ARG A 142 6.04 18.08 -3.10
N VAL A 143 5.43 16.98 -3.52
CA VAL A 143 6.12 15.75 -3.91
C VAL A 143 6.13 15.63 -5.42
N GLU A 144 7.24 15.17 -5.99
CA GLU A 144 7.36 14.81 -7.40
C GLU A 144 7.48 13.29 -7.51
N ALA A 145 6.53 12.64 -8.16
CA ALA A 145 6.55 11.21 -8.43
C ALA A 145 7.69 10.85 -9.42
N PRO A 146 8.08 9.56 -9.54
CA PRO A 146 9.13 9.13 -10.47
C PRO A 146 8.84 9.50 -11.94
N THR A 147 7.57 9.64 -12.31
CA THR A 147 7.08 10.07 -13.63
C THR A 147 7.23 11.58 -13.89
N GLY A 148 7.58 12.37 -12.88
CA GLY A 148 7.58 13.83 -12.90
C GLY A 148 6.25 14.48 -12.49
N LEU A 149 5.20 13.69 -12.16
CA LEU A 149 3.94 14.23 -11.67
C LEU A 149 4.15 14.92 -10.31
N ARG A 150 3.72 16.18 -10.19
CA ARG A 150 3.79 16.94 -8.94
C ARG A 150 2.45 16.96 -8.23
N TYR A 151 2.46 16.70 -6.93
CA TYR A 151 1.26 16.70 -6.09
C TYR A 151 1.56 17.24 -4.69
N ARG A 152 0.48 17.67 -4.00
CA ARG A 152 0.55 18.09 -2.60
C ARG A 152 0.27 16.87 -1.71
N GLU A 153 1.10 16.69 -0.69
CA GLU A 153 0.95 15.64 0.32
C GLU A 153 0.95 16.27 1.70
N VAL A 154 -0.17 16.15 2.42
CA VAL A 154 -0.27 16.57 3.82
C VAL A 154 -0.14 15.34 4.70
N ARG A 155 0.90 15.26 5.53
CA ARG A 155 1.21 14.11 6.38
C ARG A 155 0.36 14.10 7.65
N ALA A 156 -0.95 14.10 7.48
CA ALA A 156 -1.94 13.98 8.53
C ALA A 156 -2.97 12.91 8.14
N TYR A 157 -3.12 11.90 8.99
CA TYR A 157 -3.93 10.73 8.72
C TYR A 157 -4.94 10.52 9.84
N GLY A 158 -6.21 10.42 9.43
CA GLY A 158 -7.31 10.20 10.35
C GLY A 158 -7.26 8.83 11.02
N PRO A 159 -7.96 8.67 12.16
CA PRO A 159 -8.17 7.36 12.75
C PRO A 159 -8.97 6.46 11.80
N TRP A 160 -8.75 5.16 11.92
CA TRP A 160 -9.58 4.17 11.26
C TRP A 160 -9.66 2.88 12.07
N GLU A 161 -10.73 2.14 11.84
CA GLU A 161 -10.95 0.83 12.41
C GLU A 161 -11.75 -0.02 11.42
N SER A 162 -11.39 -1.29 11.34
CA SER A 162 -12.07 -2.30 10.56
C SER A 162 -12.63 -3.39 11.47
N PRO A 163 -13.78 -3.98 11.10
CA PRO A 163 -14.37 -5.05 11.89
C PRO A 163 -13.40 -6.24 11.96
N PRO A 164 -13.30 -6.90 13.13
CA PRO A 164 -12.44 -8.05 13.28
C PRO A 164 -12.85 -9.16 12.31
N LEU A 165 -11.85 -9.89 11.82
CA LEU A 165 -12.07 -11.08 11.00
C LEU A 165 -11.90 -12.32 11.89
N PRO A 166 -12.71 -13.38 11.71
CA PRO A 166 -12.60 -14.62 12.46
C PRO A 166 -11.41 -15.46 11.95
N LEU A 167 -10.21 -14.90 12.03
CA LEU A 167 -8.97 -15.48 11.55
C LEU A 167 -8.00 -15.69 12.71
N ASP A 168 -7.34 -16.85 12.73
CA ASP A 168 -6.29 -17.19 13.69
C ASP A 168 -4.96 -16.51 13.31
N LEU A 169 -4.95 -15.19 13.44
CA LEU A 169 -3.81 -14.32 13.20
C LEU A 169 -3.70 -13.31 14.36
N PRO A 170 -2.49 -12.84 14.72
CA PRO A 170 -2.34 -11.68 15.57
C PRO A 170 -3.10 -10.47 14.99
N GLN A 171 -3.79 -9.72 15.84
CA GLN A 171 -4.60 -8.56 15.44
C GLN A 171 -4.21 -7.34 16.27
N GLY A 172 -4.03 -6.18 15.64
CA GLY A 172 -3.59 -4.99 16.37
C GLY A 172 -3.51 -3.72 15.53
N LEU A 173 -2.54 -2.88 15.88
CA LEU A 173 -2.28 -1.61 15.21
C LEU A 173 -1.91 -1.84 13.73
N GLY A 174 -2.57 -1.11 12.85
CA GLY A 174 -2.36 -1.14 11.41
C GLY A 174 -1.69 0.12 10.86
N PRO A 175 -1.47 0.16 9.53
CA PRO A 175 -0.82 1.29 8.86
C PRO A 175 -1.69 2.55 8.90
N TYR A 176 -1.05 3.71 8.96
CA TYR A 176 -1.73 5.02 9.02
C TYR A 176 -2.60 5.33 7.79
N LEU A 177 -2.33 4.69 6.64
CA LEU A 177 -3.10 4.89 5.40
C LEU A 177 -4.50 4.25 5.39
N GLY A 178 -4.88 3.46 6.40
CA GLY A 178 -6.15 2.73 6.33
C GLY A 178 -7.39 3.61 6.25
N ALA A 179 -7.33 4.84 6.78
CA ALA A 179 -8.41 5.82 6.64
C ALA A 179 -8.70 6.15 5.16
N VAL A 180 -7.69 6.14 4.28
CA VAL A 180 -7.85 6.43 2.86
C VAL A 180 -8.79 5.41 2.21
N GLY A 181 -8.63 4.11 2.47
CA GLY A 181 -9.54 3.09 1.97
C GLY A 181 -10.97 3.23 2.51
N ARG A 182 -11.08 3.49 3.82
CA ARG A 182 -12.36 3.65 4.52
C ARG A 182 -13.18 4.83 4.02
N GLU A 183 -12.53 5.98 3.79
CA GLU A 183 -13.15 7.17 3.20
C GLU A 183 -13.74 6.92 1.81
N ARG A 184 -13.32 5.86 1.11
CA ARG A 184 -13.83 5.44 -0.20
C ARG A 184 -14.80 4.25 -0.12
N GLY A 185 -15.23 3.87 1.08
CA GLY A 185 -16.14 2.74 1.29
C GLY A 185 -15.52 1.38 1.02
N VAL A 186 -14.19 1.28 0.95
CA VAL A 186 -13.47 0.02 0.72
C VAL A 186 -13.16 -0.64 2.06
N SER A 187 -13.40 -1.95 2.17
CA SER A 187 -13.00 -2.72 3.35
C SER A 187 -11.48 -2.79 3.44
N THR A 188 -10.88 -2.26 4.51
CA THR A 188 -9.42 -2.06 4.59
C THR A 188 -8.81 -2.83 5.76
N TYR A 189 -7.71 -3.54 5.50
CA TYR A 189 -6.94 -4.23 6.54
C TYR A 189 -5.45 -4.00 6.32
N GLY A 190 -4.70 -3.83 7.40
CA GLY A 190 -3.25 -3.98 7.36
C GLY A 190 -2.88 -5.46 7.25
N VAL A 191 -1.87 -5.79 6.46
CA VAL A 191 -1.28 -7.14 6.42
C VAL A 191 0.21 -7.05 6.73
N GLY A 192 0.64 -7.76 7.77
CA GLY A 192 2.03 -7.77 8.21
C GLY A 192 2.94 -8.45 7.18
N LEU A 193 4.13 -7.88 6.98
CA LEU A 193 5.16 -8.46 6.12
C LEU A 193 5.81 -9.71 6.75
N VAL A 194 5.81 -9.83 8.07
CA VAL A 194 6.23 -11.04 8.80
C VAL A 194 5.19 -12.13 8.55
N ASP A 195 5.62 -13.27 8.01
CA ASP A 195 4.77 -14.39 7.60
C ASP A 195 3.60 -13.97 6.69
N LEU A 196 3.85 -13.01 5.78
CA LEU A 196 2.85 -12.47 4.85
C LEU A 196 2.06 -13.56 4.12
N ARG A 197 2.72 -14.66 3.71
CA ARG A 197 2.06 -15.78 3.03
C ARG A 197 0.91 -16.36 3.87
N ARG A 198 1.17 -16.67 5.14
CA ARG A 198 0.16 -17.21 6.08
C ARG A 198 -1.00 -16.23 6.24
N SER A 199 -0.70 -14.94 6.34
CA SER A 199 -1.73 -13.90 6.45
C SER A 199 -2.59 -13.80 5.19
N LEU A 200 -1.98 -13.86 4.00
CA LEU A 200 -2.69 -13.87 2.72
C LEU A 200 -3.53 -15.13 2.54
N GLU A 201 -3.00 -16.30 2.88
CA GLU A 201 -3.70 -17.58 2.86
C GLU A 201 -4.98 -17.51 3.72
N ALA A 202 -4.88 -17.06 4.97
CA ALA A 202 -6.03 -16.87 5.85
C ALA A 202 -7.04 -15.84 5.31
N LEU A 203 -6.59 -14.68 4.84
CA LEU A 203 -7.45 -13.60 4.31
C LEU A 203 -8.19 -13.99 3.03
N LEU A 204 -7.58 -14.85 2.20
CA LEU A 204 -8.13 -15.33 0.94
C LEU A 204 -8.89 -16.66 1.09
N GLY A 205 -8.94 -17.23 2.31
CA GLY A 205 -9.63 -18.50 2.59
C GLY A 205 -8.92 -19.72 1.98
N LEU A 206 -7.59 -19.69 1.97
CA LEU A 206 -6.70 -20.73 1.46
C LEU A 206 -6.08 -21.47 2.64
N GLY A 207 -6.86 -22.32 3.31
CA GLY A 207 -6.42 -23.04 4.50
C GLY A 207 -7.49 -23.99 4.98
#